data_AF-Q2RKR7-F1
#
_entry.id   AF-Q2RKR7-F1
#
_cell.length_a   1.000
_cell.length_b   1.000
_cell.length_c   1.000
_cell.angle_alpha   90.00
_cell.angle_beta   90.00
_cell.angle_gamma   90.00
#
_symmetry.space_group_name_H-M   'P 1'
#
loop_
_entity.id
_entity.type
_entity.pdbx_description
1 polymer ?
#
loop_
_entity_poly.entity_id
_entity_poly.type
_entity_poly.pdbx_seq_one_letter_code
_entity_poly.pdbx_strand_id
1 'polypeptide(L)'
;MSKIALISCTSRKKAYKCPARELYWESPRFRLAYALAKLVANKIFILSAKHGLVPEDRVIEPYNETMIGKSARERREWGDMVLVDCQ
;
A
#
# COMPACT_ATOMS: atom_id res chain seq x y z
N MET A 1 -14.01 -1.14 18.76
CA MET A 1 -13.56 -1.74 17.48
C MET A 1 -12.33 -1.01 17.00
N SER A 2 -11.30 -1.74 16.57
CA SER A 2 -10.12 -1.15 15.91
C SER A 2 -10.48 -0.76 14.49
N LYS A 3 -10.27 0.50 14.11
CA LYS A 3 -10.44 1.00 12.73
C LYS A 3 -9.16 0.77 11.94
N ILE A 4 -9.30 0.26 10.71
CA ILE A 4 -8.18 0.02 9.80
C ILE A 4 -8.38 0.92 8.57
N ALA A 5 -7.33 1.64 8.18
CA ALA A 5 -7.29 2.36 6.92
C ALA A 5 -6.46 1.60 5.89
N LEU A 6 -7.03 1.43 4.70
CA LEU A 6 -6.38 0.86 3.54
C LEU A 6 -6.13 1.98 2.52
N ILE A 7 -4.86 2.21 2.18
CA ILE A 7 -4.46 3.25 1.25
C ILE A 7 -3.87 2.59 0.00
N SER A 8 -4.34 2.95 -1.18
CA SER A 8 -3.75 2.46 -2.44
C SER A 8 -2.32 2.98 -2.62
N CYS A 9 -1.40 2.09 -3.02
CA CYS A 9 -0.05 2.50 -3.41
C CYS A 9 -0.06 3.44 -4.63
N THR A 10 1.08 4.08 -4.89
CA THR A 10 1.22 5.00 -6.04
C THR A 10 2.46 4.70 -6.87
N SER A 11 2.46 5.17 -8.12
CA SER A 11 3.61 5.03 -9.01
C SER A 11 4.83 5.84 -8.51
N ARG A 12 4.59 7.00 -7.88
CA ARG A 12 5.64 7.84 -7.30
C ARG A 12 6.18 7.19 -6.04
N LYS A 13 7.49 6.92 -6.02
CA LYS A 13 8.22 6.27 -4.94
C LYS A 13 9.59 6.93 -4.80
N LYS A 14 10.07 7.09 -3.58
CA LYS A 14 11.47 7.47 -3.34
C LYS A 14 12.43 6.43 -3.94
N ALA A 15 13.62 6.86 -4.32
CA ALA A 15 14.63 5.99 -4.95
C ALA A 15 15.43 5.12 -3.97
N TYR A 16 15.04 5.06 -2.69
CA TYR A 16 15.77 4.34 -1.65
C TYR A 16 14.83 3.55 -0.74
N LYS A 17 15.41 2.53 -0.09
CA LYS A 17 14.72 1.68 0.89
C LYS A 17 14.32 2.49 2.11
N CYS A 18 13.03 2.52 2.42
CA CYS A 18 12.48 3.28 3.54
C CYS A 18 11.11 2.71 3.98
N PRO A 19 10.53 3.16 5.09
CA PRO A 19 9.18 2.78 5.49
C PRO A 19 8.15 3.06 4.38
N ALA A 20 7.13 2.22 4.24
CA ALA A 20 6.12 2.36 3.19
C ALA A 20 5.43 3.74 3.19
N ARG A 21 5.15 4.31 4.38
CA ARG A 21 4.61 5.68 4.51
C ARG A 21 5.53 6.75 3.91
N GLU A 22 6.84 6.54 3.96
CA GLU A 22 7.84 7.45 3.41
C GLU A 22 8.08 7.19 1.93
N LEU A 23 8.05 5.92 1.51
CA LEU A 23 8.30 5.53 0.13
C LEU A 23 7.36 6.26 -0.82
N TYR A 24 6.06 6.30 -0.52
CA TYR A 24 5.05 6.94 -1.38
C TYR A 24 4.87 8.44 -1.11
N TRP A 25 5.68 9.04 -0.24
CA TRP A 25 5.48 10.41 0.23
C TRP A 25 5.52 11.46 -0.88
N GLU A 26 6.19 11.19 -1.99
CA GLU A 26 6.26 12.11 -3.14
C GLU A 26 4.89 12.34 -3.82
N SER A 27 3.93 11.43 -3.64
CA SER A 27 2.58 11.56 -4.18
C SER A 27 1.69 12.45 -3.30
N PRO A 28 1.18 13.60 -3.79
CA PRO A 28 0.28 14.46 -3.01
C PRO A 28 -0.99 13.72 -2.56
N ARG A 29 -1.55 12.88 -3.43
CA ARG A 29 -2.75 12.07 -3.12
C ARG A 29 -2.48 11.10 -1.97
N PHE A 30 -1.30 10.47 -1.96
CA PHE A 30 -0.92 9.57 -0.88
C PHE A 30 -0.78 10.32 0.44
N ARG A 31 -0.10 11.47 0.45
CA ARG A 31 0.08 12.30 1.65
C ARG A 31 -1.26 12.69 2.28
N LEU A 32 -2.22 13.14 1.47
CA LEU A 32 -3.54 13.52 1.95
C LEU A 32 -4.35 12.33 2.48
N ALA A 33 -4.34 11.20 1.76
CA ALA A 33 -5.02 9.98 2.21
C ALA A 33 -4.40 9.45 3.52
N TYR A 34 -3.07 9.49 3.62
CA TYR A 34 -2.34 9.08 4.82
C TYR A 34 -2.63 10.00 6.01
N ALA A 35 -2.64 11.32 5.79
CA ALA A 35 -3.00 12.28 6.83
C ALA A 35 -4.42 12.03 7.37
N LEU A 36 -5.40 11.81 6.49
CA LEU A 36 -6.76 11.45 6.90
C LEU A 36 -6.77 10.13 7.68
N ALA A 37 -6.06 9.11 7.18
CA ALA A 37 -5.99 7.80 7.81
C ALA A 37 -5.43 7.87 9.24
N LYS A 38 -4.39 8.68 9.50
CA LYS A 38 -3.84 8.88 10.85
C LYS A 38 -4.82 9.50 11.83
N LEU A 39 -5.80 10.25 11.35
CA LEU A 39 -6.84 10.87 12.19
C LEU A 39 -7.97 9.91 12.54
N VAL A 40 -8.26 8.93 11.67
CA VAL A 40 -9.50 8.14 11.76
C VAL A 40 -9.27 6.65 12.06
N ALA A 41 -8.06 6.13 11.90
CA ALA A 41 -7.76 4.70 12.02
C ALA A 41 -6.69 4.41 13.09
N ASN A 42 -6.79 3.22 13.68
CA ASN A 42 -5.82 2.70 14.64
C ASN A 42 -4.66 1.99 13.94
N LYS A 43 -4.91 1.42 12.76
CA LYS A 43 -3.90 0.73 11.94
C LYS A 43 -3.98 1.23 10.50
N ILE A 44 -2.83 1.38 9.86
CA ILE A 44 -2.73 1.79 8.46
C ILE A 44 -1.96 0.75 7.67
N PHE A 45 -2.53 0.35 6.56
CA PHE A 45 -1.87 -0.50 5.58
C PHE A 45 -1.94 0.13 4.19
N ILE A 46 -0.89 -0.11 3.41
CA ILE A 46 -0.79 0.27 2.01
C ILE A 46 -1.04 -0.97 1.15
N LEU A 47 -1.99 -0.87 0.22
CA LEU A 47 -2.26 -1.88 -0.80
C LEU A 47 -1.24 -1.76 -1.93
N SER A 48 -0.24 -2.63 -1.92
CA SER A 48 0.85 -2.70 -2.89
C SER A 48 0.56 -3.71 -4.00
N ALA A 49 0.74 -3.28 -5.25
CA ALA A 49 0.68 -4.17 -6.42
C ALA A 49 1.70 -5.33 -6.36
N LYS A 50 2.85 -5.11 -5.71
CA LYS A 50 3.93 -6.10 -5.58
C LYS A 50 3.80 -6.92 -4.29
N HIS A 51 3.59 -6.23 -3.18
CA HIS A 51 3.73 -6.79 -1.83
C HIS A 51 2.40 -7.10 -1.16
N GLY A 52 1.27 -6.96 -1.86
CA GLY A 52 -0.04 -7.21 -1.28
C GLY A 52 -0.39 -6.17 -0.21
N LEU A 53 -0.40 -6.56 1.06
CA LEU A 53 -0.70 -5.68 2.19
C LEU A 53 0.56 -5.30 2.97
N VAL A 54 0.82 -3.99 3.09
CA VAL A 54 2.07 -3.48 3.69
C VAL A 54 1.76 -2.56 4.86
N PRO A 55 2.21 -2.86 6.10
CA PRO A 55 2.10 -1.94 7.23
C PRO A 55 2.82 -0.60 6.98
N GLU A 56 2.33 0.50 7.54
CA GLU A 56 2.89 1.85 7.31
C GLU A 56 4.39 1.97 7.61
N ASP A 57 4.88 1.24 8.61
CA ASP A 57 6.28 1.28 9.05
C ASP A 57 7.16 0.17 8.45
N ARG A 58 6.58 -0.73 7.64
CA ARG A 58 7.37 -1.80 6.99
C ARG A 58 8.33 -1.17 5.99
N VAL A 59 9.62 -1.43 6.17
CA VAL A 59 10.67 -0.96 5.27
C VAL A 59 10.65 -1.81 4.00
N ILE A 60 10.49 -1.15 2.85
CA ILE A 60 10.43 -1.78 1.53
C ILE A 60 11.33 -1.05 0.54
N GLU A 61 11.81 -1.78 -0.48
CA GLU A 61 12.61 -1.23 -1.56
C GLU A 61 11.73 -0.61 -2.66
N PRO A 62 12.22 0.41 -3.38
CA PRO A 62 11.52 0.94 -4.56
C PRO A 62 11.31 -0.17 -5.58
N TYR A 63 10.17 -0.12 -6.26
CA TYR A 63 9.74 -1.17 -7.18
C TYR A 63 8.87 -0.59 -8.31
N ASN A 64 8.81 -1.31 -9.43
CA ASN A 64 8.08 -0.92 -10.64
C ASN A 64 7.11 -2.02 -11.11
N GLU A 65 6.12 -2.30 -10.28
CA GLU A 65 5.09 -3.30 -10.51
C GLU A 65 3.72 -2.63 -10.42
N THR A 66 2.84 -2.99 -11.35
CA THR A 66 1.51 -2.40 -11.50
C THR A 66 0.45 -3.47 -11.67
N MET A 67 -0.76 -3.16 -11.18
CA MET A 67 -1.96 -3.97 -11.45
C MET A 67 -2.66 -3.55 -12.74
N ILE A 68 -2.21 -2.47 -13.39
CA ILE A 68 -2.74 -2.01 -14.67
C ILE A 68 -2.40 -3.06 -15.73
N GLY A 69 -3.39 -3.44 -16.55
CA GLY A 69 -3.22 -4.43 -17.61
C GLY A 69 -3.34 -5.89 -17.15
N LYS A 70 -3.37 -6.17 -15.84
CA LYS A 70 -3.60 -7.53 -15.34
C LYS A 70 -5.03 -8.01 -15.65
N SER A 71 -5.14 -9.25 -16.10
CA SER A 71 -6.39 -9.96 -16.38
C SER A 71 -7.23 -10.18 -15.13
N ALA A 72 -8.51 -10.54 -15.32
CA ALA A 72 -9.41 -10.84 -14.19
C ALA A 72 -8.90 -12.00 -13.32
N ARG A 73 -8.21 -12.98 -13.92
CA ARG A 73 -7.60 -14.10 -13.20
C ARG A 73 -6.44 -13.61 -12.32
N GLU A 74 -5.50 -12.86 -12.88
CA GLU A 74 -4.34 -12.34 -12.14
C GLU A 74 -4.75 -11.37 -11.02
N ARG A 75 -5.85 -10.63 -11.20
CA ARG A 75 -6.42 -9.79 -10.13
C ARG A 75 -7.00 -10.60 -8.99
N ARG A 76 -7.63 -11.75 -9.29
CA ARG A 76 -8.13 -12.68 -8.27
C ARG A 76 -6.98 -13.33 -7.50
N GLU A 77 -5.98 -13.85 -8.21
CA GLU A 77 -4.77 -14.42 -7.61
C GLU A 77 -4.06 -13.41 -6.69
N TRP A 78 -3.96 -12.15 -7.12
CA TRP A 78 -3.45 -11.07 -6.26
C TRP A 78 -4.34 -10.80 -5.04
N GLY A 79 -5.67 -10.82 -5.21
CA GLY A 79 -6.62 -10.68 -4.11
C GLY A 79 -6.47 -11.80 -3.07
N ASP A 80 -6.28 -13.04 -3.52
CA ASP A 80 -6.05 -14.19 -2.65
C ASP A 80 -4.76 -14.03 -1.84
N MET A 81 -3.67 -13.53 -2.45
CA MET A 81 -2.45 -13.19 -1.71
C MET A 81 -2.68 -12.14 -0.62
N VAL A 82 -3.43 -11.08 -0.93
CA VAL A 82 -3.74 -10.01 0.03
C VAL A 82 -4.60 -10.51 1.19
N LEU A 83 -5.51 -11.46 0.93
CA LEU A 83 -6.37 -12.04 1.96
C LEU A 83 -5.58 -12.90 2.96
N VAL A 84 -4.55 -13.62 2.50
CA VAL A 84 -3.63 -14.36 3.38
C VAL A 84 -2.86 -13.41 4.30
N ASP A 85 -2.41 -12.26 3.79
CA ASP A 85 -1.70 -11.24 4.58
C ASP A 85 -2.59 -10.53 5.62
N CYS A 86 -3.91 -10.71 5.55
CA CYS A 86 -4.91 -10.06 6.42
C CYS A 86 -5.30 -10.90 7.65
N GLN A 87 -4.76 -12.11 7.81
CA GLN A 87 -5.00 -13.00 8.95
C GLN A 87 -4.15 -12.63 10.17
#